data_AF-A0A4Z1JDZ7-F1
#
_entry.id   AF-A0A4Z1JDZ7-F1
#
_cell.length_a   1.000
_cell.length_b   1.000
_cell.length_c   1.000
_cell.angle_alpha   90.00
_cell.angle_beta   90.00
_cell.angle_gamma   90.00
#
_symmetry.space_group_name_H-M   'P 1'
#
loop_
_entity.id
_entity.type
_entity.pdbx_description
1 polymer ?
#
loop_
_entity_poly.entity_id
_entity_poly.type
_entity_poly.pdbx_seq_one_letter_code
_entity_poly.pdbx_strand_id
1 'polypeptide(L)'
;MGASQRDDKSGGFQNGEDDVGHFEYVRALVYRYQGIMGGRVEVDYSSMISAFFYPLNITNPNPSRSELPRLVGPSESGDLERIRSDILELFKSGEYEKRETINWQNVVDMIVTRYSDRLKFMVQNETSEAALLSEIKLLLDAHTNYKNIDIPSSIKKCANHYLRPVTPETDADHLIHAAILKVSRDICSTLFEVRELIGNDEKGAKEKEAKEKEAKQLIRELINELDWTTWLECGKCGYDEVCFVAIWPWGGLEDHVSPGCVKRGDMGDRRGYWDWGH
;
A
#
# COMPACT_ATOMS: atom_id res chain seq x y z
N MET A 1 6.64 32.61 -20.88
CA MET A 1 7.64 32.54 -19.80
C MET A 1 8.40 31.25 -20.01
N GLY A 2 9.63 31.35 -20.50
CA GLY A 2 10.39 30.22 -21.03
C GLY A 2 10.93 29.31 -19.93
N ALA A 3 10.65 28.02 -20.05
CA ALA A 3 11.32 26.98 -19.28
C ALA A 3 12.79 26.96 -19.69
N SER A 4 13.68 27.09 -18.70
CA SER A 4 15.12 26.96 -18.88
C SER A 4 15.43 25.52 -19.32
N GLN A 5 15.75 25.33 -20.59
CA GLN A 5 16.47 24.15 -21.06
C GLN A 5 17.85 24.15 -20.37
N ARG A 6 18.17 23.11 -19.60
CA ARG A 6 19.54 22.85 -19.16
C ARG A 6 20.22 22.05 -20.27
N ASP A 7 21.31 22.59 -20.78
CA ASP A 7 22.15 21.97 -21.80
C ASP A 7 22.82 20.70 -21.24
N ASP A 8 22.49 19.56 -21.84
CA ASP A 8 23.27 18.34 -21.75
C ASP A 8 24.59 18.54 -22.50
N LYS A 9 25.64 19.00 -21.83
CA LYS A 9 27.03 18.71 -22.22
C LYS A 9 28.06 19.07 -21.13
N SER A 10 28.69 17.99 -20.64
CA SER A 10 30.07 17.90 -20.14
C SER A 10 30.45 18.69 -18.87
N GLY A 11 30.57 17.95 -17.77
CA GLY A 11 31.42 18.30 -16.63
C GLY A 11 31.25 17.24 -15.55
N GLY A 12 32.33 16.53 -15.21
CA GLY A 12 32.29 15.53 -14.12
C GLY A 12 31.76 16.15 -12.83
N PHE A 13 30.94 15.39 -12.11
CA PHE A 13 30.32 15.77 -10.85
C PHE A 13 31.40 16.30 -9.88
N GLN A 14 31.45 17.62 -9.69
CA GLN A 14 32.34 18.24 -8.71
C GLN A 14 31.71 18.07 -7.33
N ASN A 15 32.34 17.22 -6.52
CA ASN A 15 31.93 16.83 -5.17
C ASN A 15 31.84 18.06 -4.24
N GLY A 16 30.61 18.46 -3.87
CA GLY A 16 30.39 19.39 -2.75
C GLY A 16 29.10 20.22 -2.84
N GLU A 17 28.93 21.05 -3.88
CA GLU A 17 27.79 21.98 -3.98
C GLU A 17 26.52 21.33 -4.54
N ASP A 18 26.66 20.42 -5.51
CA ASP A 18 25.56 19.69 -6.13
C ASP A 18 24.90 18.71 -5.15
N ASP A 19 25.68 18.20 -4.18
CA ASP A 19 25.24 17.26 -3.15
C ASP A 19 24.30 17.92 -2.13
N VAL A 20 24.56 19.18 -1.74
CA VAL A 20 23.64 19.94 -0.86
C VAL A 20 22.33 20.21 -1.58
N GLY A 21 22.37 20.68 -2.82
CA GLY A 21 21.16 20.97 -3.60
C GLY A 21 20.31 19.72 -3.83
N HIS A 22 20.95 18.60 -4.16
CA HIS A 22 20.31 17.30 -4.35
C HIS A 22 19.68 16.80 -3.05
N PHE A 23 20.43 16.78 -1.94
CA PHE A 23 19.92 16.30 -0.68
C PHE A 23 18.74 17.13 -0.17
N GLU A 24 18.79 18.46 -0.27
CA GLU A 24 17.66 19.30 0.13
C GLU A 24 16.44 19.14 -0.80
N TYR A 25 16.65 18.86 -2.09
CA TYR A 25 15.57 18.48 -3.00
C TYR A 25 14.91 17.17 -2.57
N VAL A 26 15.69 16.12 -2.33
CA VAL A 26 15.18 14.83 -1.85
C VAL A 26 14.48 15.00 -0.51
N ARG A 27 15.08 15.73 0.44
CA ARG A 27 14.45 16.05 1.73
C ARG A 27 13.08 16.71 1.55
N ALA A 28 12.95 17.65 0.63
CA ALA A 28 11.66 18.27 0.35
C ALA A 28 10.63 17.27 -0.22
N LEU A 29 11.06 16.27 -0.99
CA LEU A 29 10.19 15.20 -1.48
C LEU A 29 9.76 14.24 -0.37
N VAL A 30 10.69 13.75 0.45
CA VAL A 30 10.38 12.72 1.46
C VAL A 30 9.37 13.22 2.50
N TYR A 31 9.37 14.52 2.81
CA TYR A 31 8.38 15.13 3.71
C TYR A 31 6.94 15.02 3.19
N ARG A 32 6.73 14.57 1.95
CA ARG A 32 5.42 14.48 1.29
C ARG A 32 5.03 13.04 0.95
N TYR A 33 5.75 12.02 1.40
CA TYR A 33 5.37 10.62 1.15
C TYR A 33 3.97 10.29 1.68
N GLN A 34 3.60 10.85 2.84
CA GLN A 34 2.28 10.67 3.46
C GLN A 34 1.20 11.62 2.90
N GLY A 35 1.50 12.31 1.80
CA GLY A 35 0.56 13.21 1.13
C GLY A 35 1.03 14.65 0.98
N ILE A 36 0.32 15.38 0.12
CA ILE A 36 0.59 16.78 -0.20
C ILE A 36 -0.22 17.66 0.77
N MET A 37 0.35 17.87 1.95
CA MET A 37 -0.24 18.59 3.09
C MET A 37 -1.23 19.72 2.75
N GLY A 38 -2.33 19.77 3.51
CA GLY A 38 -3.24 20.93 3.54
C GLY A 38 -4.29 20.96 2.43
N GLY A 39 -4.71 19.80 1.90
CA GLY A 39 -5.77 19.72 0.89
C GLY A 39 -5.43 20.46 -0.40
N ARG A 40 -4.14 20.59 -0.72
CA ARG A 40 -3.66 21.35 -1.90
C ARG A 40 -3.95 20.64 -3.21
N VAL A 41 -4.11 19.32 -3.15
CA VAL A 41 -4.46 18.45 -4.27
C VAL A 41 -5.50 17.49 -3.75
N GLU A 42 -6.62 17.40 -4.47
CA GLU A 42 -7.65 16.39 -4.26
C GLU A 42 -7.67 15.48 -5.48
N VAL A 43 -7.61 14.17 -5.24
CA VAL A 43 -7.68 13.17 -6.31
C VAL A 43 -9.13 12.74 -6.45
N ASP A 44 -9.71 12.94 -7.63
CA ASP A 44 -11.03 12.41 -7.96
C ASP A 44 -10.92 10.92 -8.30
N TYR A 45 -11.02 10.09 -7.26
CA TYR A 45 -11.05 8.64 -7.40
C TYR A 45 -12.35 8.13 -8.07
N SER A 46 -13.45 8.87 -7.94
CA SER A 46 -14.75 8.51 -8.51
C SER A 46 -14.76 8.62 -10.04
N SER A 47 -13.84 9.37 -10.62
CA SER A 47 -13.59 9.43 -12.06
C SER A 47 -12.30 8.71 -12.49
N MET A 48 -11.68 7.90 -11.62
CA MET A 48 -10.43 7.23 -11.92
C MET A 48 -10.60 6.15 -12.99
N ILE A 49 -9.67 6.13 -13.95
CA ILE A 49 -9.49 5.01 -14.88
C ILE A 49 -8.19 4.31 -14.53
N SER A 50 -8.28 3.01 -14.26
CA SER A 50 -7.14 2.16 -13.92
C SER A 50 -7.14 0.92 -14.80
N ALA A 51 -5.96 0.47 -15.22
CA ALA A 51 -5.83 -0.77 -15.99
C ALA A 51 -6.39 -2.00 -15.23
N PHE A 52 -6.36 -1.97 -13.89
CA PHE A 52 -6.92 -3.02 -13.03
C PHE A 52 -8.46 -3.12 -13.11
N PHE A 53 -9.13 -2.15 -13.71
CA PHE A 53 -10.59 -2.14 -13.89
C PHE A 53 -11.05 -2.91 -15.13
N TYR A 54 -10.11 -3.35 -15.96
CA TYR A 54 -10.36 -4.02 -17.23
C TYR A 54 -9.78 -5.44 -17.19
N PRO A 55 -10.32 -6.38 -17.99
CA PRO A 55 -9.84 -7.76 -18.07
C PRO A 55 -8.53 -7.87 -18.88
N LEU A 56 -7.54 -7.05 -18.53
CA LEU A 56 -6.24 -6.96 -19.19
C LEU A 56 -5.22 -7.94 -18.60
N ASN A 57 -4.32 -8.45 -19.45
CA ASN A 57 -3.12 -9.10 -18.96
C ASN A 57 -2.10 -8.05 -18.51
N ILE A 58 -1.95 -7.92 -17.19
CA ILE A 58 -0.98 -7.02 -16.53
C ILE A 58 0.23 -7.77 -15.97
N THR A 59 0.42 -9.03 -16.36
CA THR A 59 1.55 -9.86 -15.88
C THR A 59 2.87 -9.31 -16.42
N ASN A 60 3.87 -9.16 -15.55
CA ASN A 60 5.20 -8.78 -16.02
C ASN A 60 5.83 -9.91 -16.83
N PRO A 61 6.26 -9.66 -18.09
CA PRO A 61 6.94 -10.66 -18.90
C PRO A 61 8.38 -10.91 -18.41
N ASN A 62 8.95 -10.00 -17.61
CA ASN A 62 10.24 -10.20 -16.98
C ASN A 62 10.05 -11.06 -15.71
N PRO A 63 10.52 -12.32 -15.69
CA PRO A 63 10.33 -13.21 -14.54
C PRO A 63 11.09 -12.73 -13.30
N SER A 64 12.13 -11.91 -13.45
CA SER A 64 12.86 -11.33 -12.31
C SER A 64 12.12 -10.18 -11.62
N ARG A 65 11.04 -9.67 -12.24
CA ARG A 65 10.22 -8.56 -11.73
C ARG A 65 8.72 -8.87 -11.80
N SER A 66 8.35 -10.14 -11.59
CA SER A 66 6.97 -10.63 -11.67
C SER A 66 6.00 -9.90 -10.73
N GLU A 67 6.52 -9.29 -9.67
CA GLU A 67 5.79 -8.49 -8.69
C GLU A 67 5.31 -7.13 -9.23
N LEU A 68 5.88 -6.63 -10.32
CA LEU A 68 5.53 -5.32 -10.87
C LEU A 68 4.57 -5.45 -12.07
N PRO A 69 3.29 -5.09 -11.94
CA PRO A 69 2.35 -5.20 -13.05
C PRO A 69 2.79 -4.40 -14.27
N ARG A 70 2.71 -5.00 -15.45
CA ARG A 70 3.10 -4.37 -16.72
C ARG A 70 2.05 -4.61 -17.79
N LEU A 71 1.65 -3.53 -18.45
CA LEU A 71 0.83 -3.61 -19.65
C LEU A 71 1.69 -4.07 -20.83
N VAL A 72 1.44 -5.29 -21.32
CA VAL A 72 2.13 -5.86 -22.49
C VAL A 72 1.12 -6.20 -23.56
N GLY A 73 1.29 -5.64 -24.76
CA GLY A 73 0.45 -5.93 -25.91
C GLY A 73 -1.08 -5.78 -25.71
N PRO A 74 -1.61 -4.74 -25.01
CA PRO A 74 -3.05 -4.65 -24.76
C PRO A 74 -3.89 -4.38 -26.04
N SER A 75 -3.24 -4.17 -27.19
CA SER A 75 -3.85 -3.85 -28.48
C SER A 75 -4.67 -4.98 -29.11
N GLU A 76 -4.46 -6.25 -28.72
CA GLU A 76 -5.11 -7.39 -29.39
C GLU A 76 -6.54 -7.66 -28.91
N SER A 77 -6.92 -7.23 -27.70
CA SER A 77 -8.22 -7.59 -27.10
C SER A 77 -9.35 -6.57 -27.31
N GLY A 78 -9.08 -5.41 -27.91
CA GLY A 78 -10.04 -4.30 -28.02
C GLY A 78 -10.24 -3.52 -26.71
N ASP A 79 -9.65 -3.97 -25.60
CA ASP A 79 -9.74 -3.32 -24.29
C ASP A 79 -9.07 -1.94 -24.27
N LEU A 80 -8.02 -1.74 -25.07
CA LEU A 80 -7.43 -0.40 -25.24
C LEU A 80 -8.41 0.61 -25.85
N GLU A 81 -9.22 0.18 -26.81
CA GLU A 81 -10.21 1.07 -27.41
C GLU A 81 -11.33 1.40 -26.42
N ARG A 82 -11.68 0.45 -25.54
CA ARG A 82 -12.58 0.71 -24.42
C ARG A 82 -11.99 1.72 -23.43
N ILE A 83 -10.77 1.49 -22.95
CA ILE A 83 -10.07 2.45 -22.06
C ILE A 83 -10.01 3.83 -22.70
N ARG A 84 -9.65 3.89 -23.98
CA ARG A 84 -9.59 5.14 -24.74
C ARG A 84 -10.95 5.81 -24.81
N SER A 85 -12.03 5.05 -25.07
CA SER A 85 -13.40 5.56 -25.09
C SER A 85 -13.78 6.15 -23.74
N ASP A 86 -13.54 5.42 -22.65
CA ASP A 86 -13.88 5.84 -21.29
C ASP A 86 -13.12 7.13 -20.92
N ILE A 87 -11.82 7.23 -21.27
CA ILE A 87 -11.03 8.47 -21.10
C ILE A 87 -11.64 9.63 -21.89
N LEU A 88 -12.02 9.41 -23.15
CA LEU A 88 -12.61 10.46 -23.98
C LEU A 88 -13.99 10.89 -23.48
N GLU A 89 -14.76 9.97 -22.91
CA GLU A 89 -16.06 10.26 -22.30
C GLU A 89 -15.90 11.13 -21.04
N LEU A 90 -14.91 10.82 -20.19
CA LEU A 90 -14.57 11.68 -19.06
C LEU A 90 -14.27 13.12 -19.49
N PHE A 91 -13.55 13.34 -20.59
CA PHE A 91 -13.28 14.70 -21.07
C PHE A 91 -14.50 15.42 -21.68
N LYS A 92 -15.46 14.66 -22.21
CA LYS A 92 -16.67 15.22 -22.85
C LYS A 92 -17.74 15.62 -21.87
N SER A 93 -17.83 14.96 -20.71
CA SER A 93 -18.95 15.13 -19.78
C SER A 93 -19.05 16.55 -19.21
N GLY A 94 -17.99 17.37 -19.24
CA GLY A 94 -18.04 18.77 -18.77
C GLY A 94 -18.37 18.92 -17.27
N GLU A 95 -18.50 17.79 -16.56
CA GLU A 95 -18.95 17.66 -15.17
C GLU A 95 -17.76 17.59 -14.19
N TYR A 96 -16.62 18.15 -14.57
CA TYR A 96 -15.49 18.34 -13.64
C TYR A 96 -15.81 19.38 -12.56
N GLU A 97 -16.83 20.21 -12.77
CA GLU A 97 -17.26 21.20 -11.78
C GLU A 97 -18.29 20.59 -10.83
N LYS A 98 -17.79 20.19 -9.64
CA LYS A 98 -18.57 20.05 -8.38
C LYS A 98 -19.38 18.76 -8.20
N ARG A 99 -18.83 17.59 -8.53
CA ARG A 99 -19.34 16.35 -7.91
C ARG A 99 -18.75 16.20 -6.52
N GLU A 100 -19.60 15.89 -5.55
CA GLU A 100 -19.12 15.32 -4.29
C GLU A 100 -18.53 13.95 -4.62
N THR A 101 -17.23 13.78 -4.40
CA THR A 101 -16.53 12.53 -4.68
C THR A 101 -16.26 11.80 -3.37
N ILE A 102 -16.18 10.47 -3.45
CA ILE A 102 -15.88 9.66 -2.28
C ILE A 102 -14.37 9.78 -2.01
N ASN A 103 -14.02 10.21 -0.80
CA ASN A 103 -12.62 10.21 -0.36
C ASN A 103 -12.17 8.78 -0.02
N TRP A 104 -11.87 8.01 -1.07
CA TRP A 104 -11.40 6.63 -0.97
C TRP A 104 -10.06 6.52 -0.25
N GLN A 105 -9.20 7.53 -0.33
CA GLN A 105 -7.95 7.59 0.42
C GLN A 105 -8.22 7.53 1.93
N ASN A 106 -9.13 8.36 2.46
CA ASN A 106 -9.48 8.32 3.88
C ASN A 106 -10.04 6.95 4.33
N VAL A 107 -10.82 6.28 3.47
CA VAL A 107 -11.35 4.94 3.77
C VAL A 107 -10.22 3.93 3.92
N VAL A 108 -9.27 3.93 2.98
CA VAL A 108 -8.09 3.06 3.02
C VAL A 108 -7.18 3.41 4.20
N ASP A 109 -6.94 4.70 4.46
CA ASP A 109 -6.09 5.16 5.56
C ASP A 109 -6.63 4.72 6.92
N MET A 110 -7.95 4.72 7.12
CA MET A 110 -8.56 4.19 8.35
C MET A 110 -8.28 2.69 8.52
N ILE A 111 -8.32 1.91 7.44
CA ILE A 111 -8.02 0.47 7.47
C ILE A 111 -6.54 0.25 7.74
N VAL A 112 -5.65 0.87 6.97
CA VAL A 112 -4.19 0.73 7.12
C VAL A 112 -3.77 1.15 8.53
N THR A 113 -4.23 2.31 9.02
CA THR A 113 -3.96 2.79 10.39
C THR A 113 -4.45 1.80 11.46
N ARG A 114 -5.59 1.14 11.23
CA ARG A 114 -6.14 0.20 12.21
C ARG A 114 -5.33 -1.09 12.31
N TYR A 115 -4.83 -1.60 11.19
CA TYR A 115 -4.29 -2.96 11.11
C TYR A 115 -2.77 -3.03 10.95
N SER A 116 -2.14 -2.06 10.29
CA SER A 116 -0.75 -2.19 9.78
C SER A 116 0.26 -2.54 10.88
N ASP A 117 0.38 -1.69 11.89
CA ASP A 117 1.33 -1.88 12.98
C ASP A 117 1.01 -3.11 13.83
N ARG A 118 -0.29 -3.40 14.02
CA ARG A 118 -0.74 -4.52 14.84
C ARG A 118 -0.40 -5.85 14.19
N LEU A 119 -0.56 -5.96 12.87
CA LEU A 119 -0.17 -7.15 12.11
C LEU A 119 1.33 -7.40 12.25
N LYS A 120 2.17 -6.37 12.07
CA LYS A 120 3.63 -6.48 12.27
C LYS A 120 3.99 -6.85 13.70
N PHE A 121 3.35 -6.23 14.69
CA PHE A 121 3.56 -6.55 16.11
C PHE A 121 3.22 -8.01 16.42
N MET A 122 2.09 -8.52 15.92
CA MET A 122 1.65 -9.90 16.17
C MET A 122 2.64 -10.97 15.71
N VAL A 123 3.45 -10.70 14.69
CA VAL A 123 4.39 -11.67 14.10
C VAL A 123 5.84 -11.55 14.61
N GLN A 124 6.12 -10.58 15.48
CA GLN A 124 7.43 -10.43 16.12
C GLN A 124 7.77 -11.67 16.97
N ASN A 125 9.06 -11.96 17.08
CA ASN A 125 9.55 -13.14 17.83
C ASN A 125 9.26 -12.98 19.33
N GLU A 126 9.28 -11.76 19.83
CA GLU A 126 9.10 -11.38 21.23
C GLU A 126 7.61 -11.34 21.64
N THR A 127 6.69 -11.35 20.68
CA THR A 127 5.25 -11.28 20.95
C THR A 127 4.74 -12.61 21.48
N SER A 128 4.34 -12.64 22.75
CA SER A 128 3.74 -13.82 23.40
C SER A 128 2.35 -14.19 22.83
N GLU A 129 1.95 -15.45 22.98
CA GLU A 129 0.59 -15.95 22.68
C GLU A 129 -0.51 -15.07 23.31
N ALA A 130 -0.35 -14.66 24.56
CA ALA A 130 -1.32 -13.83 25.26
C ALA A 130 -1.44 -12.42 24.65
N ALA A 131 -0.32 -11.84 24.20
CA ALA A 131 -0.32 -10.56 23.50
C ALA A 131 -0.98 -10.67 22.12
N LEU A 132 -0.66 -11.73 21.37
CA LEU A 132 -1.30 -12.06 20.10
C LEU A 132 -2.82 -12.19 20.24
N LEU A 133 -3.31 -12.98 21.21
CA LEU A 133 -4.74 -13.11 21.49
C LEU A 133 -5.40 -11.78 21.88
N SER A 134 -4.69 -10.93 22.62
CA SER A 134 -5.22 -9.63 23.04
C SER A 134 -5.41 -8.68 21.86
N GLU A 135 -4.46 -8.66 20.93
CA GLU A 135 -4.54 -7.88 19.69
C GLU A 135 -5.71 -8.35 18.81
N ILE A 136 -5.86 -9.66 18.63
CA ILE A 136 -6.97 -10.24 17.86
C ILE A 136 -8.32 -9.91 18.49
N LYS A 137 -8.46 -10.05 19.81
CA LYS A 137 -9.69 -9.67 20.52
C LYS A 137 -10.01 -8.19 20.31
N LEU A 138 -9.03 -7.31 20.46
CA LEU A 138 -9.23 -5.88 20.25
C LEU A 138 -9.72 -5.56 18.82
N LEU A 139 -9.23 -6.29 17.83
CA LEU A 139 -9.62 -6.12 16.43
C LEU A 139 -11.01 -6.70 16.10
N LEU A 140 -11.41 -7.81 16.74
CA LEU A 140 -12.60 -8.57 16.35
C LEU A 140 -13.81 -8.41 17.29
N ASP A 141 -13.61 -7.98 18.53
CA ASP A 141 -14.67 -7.96 19.56
C ASP A 141 -15.82 -7.01 19.19
N ALA A 142 -15.50 -5.86 18.59
CA ALA A 142 -16.51 -4.91 18.09
C ALA A 142 -17.43 -5.50 17.00
N HIS A 143 -17.02 -6.61 16.39
CA HIS A 143 -17.74 -7.28 15.30
C HIS A 143 -18.34 -8.62 15.71
N THR A 144 -18.03 -9.12 16.92
CA THR A 144 -18.44 -10.44 17.41
C THR A 144 -19.62 -10.32 18.37
N ASN A 145 -20.72 -11.02 18.08
CA ASN A 145 -21.82 -11.14 19.05
C ASN A 145 -21.62 -12.37 19.94
N TYR A 146 -21.07 -12.18 21.14
CA TYR A 146 -20.84 -13.27 22.09
C TYR A 146 -22.10 -13.99 22.58
N LYS A 147 -23.28 -13.37 22.45
CA LYS A 147 -24.56 -14.01 22.81
C LYS A 147 -25.09 -14.94 21.73
N ASN A 148 -24.67 -14.74 20.49
CA ASN A 148 -25.06 -15.54 19.34
C ASN A 148 -23.88 -15.57 18.35
N ILE A 149 -23.00 -16.55 18.54
CA ILE A 149 -21.75 -16.68 17.79
C ILE A 149 -22.09 -17.12 16.36
N ASP A 150 -21.90 -16.20 15.42
CA ASP A 150 -21.99 -16.43 13.99
C ASP A 150 -20.74 -15.81 13.35
N ILE A 151 -19.74 -16.64 13.10
CA ILE A 151 -18.43 -16.23 12.55
C ILE A 151 -18.59 -15.64 11.14
N PRO A 152 -19.30 -16.28 10.18
CA PRO A 152 -19.55 -15.69 8.87
C PRO A 152 -20.17 -14.29 8.93
N SER A 153 -21.18 -14.07 9.79
CA SER A 153 -21.76 -12.74 9.97
C SER A 153 -20.80 -11.76 10.65
N SER A 154 -19.95 -12.23 11.56
CA SER A 154 -18.95 -11.39 12.24
C SER A 154 -17.85 -10.94 11.27
N ILE A 155 -17.36 -11.84 10.40
CA ILE A 155 -16.46 -11.52 9.28
C ILE A 155 -17.11 -10.46 8.38
N LYS A 156 -18.37 -10.67 7.97
CA LYS A 156 -19.08 -9.70 7.13
C LYS A 156 -19.18 -8.33 7.81
N LYS A 157 -19.49 -8.27 9.10
CA LYS A 157 -19.57 -7.01 9.86
C LYS A 157 -18.22 -6.30 9.97
N CYS A 158 -17.15 -7.06 10.21
CA CYS A 158 -15.78 -6.59 10.28
C CYS A 158 -15.35 -6.00 8.93
N ALA A 159 -15.49 -6.78 7.85
CA ALA A 159 -15.08 -6.37 6.50
C ALA A 159 -15.82 -5.13 5.97
N ASN A 160 -17.08 -4.94 6.39
CA ASN A 160 -17.89 -3.79 5.96
C ASN A 160 -17.74 -2.56 6.87
N HIS A 161 -17.03 -2.64 8.00
CA HIS A 161 -17.09 -1.60 9.04
C HIS A 161 -16.80 -0.18 8.50
N TYR A 162 -15.71 -0.03 7.74
CA TYR A 162 -15.29 1.25 7.16
C TYR A 162 -15.99 1.60 5.84
N LEU A 163 -16.68 0.64 5.22
CA LEU A 163 -17.42 0.83 3.96
C LEU A 163 -18.90 1.20 4.20
N ARG A 164 -19.44 0.96 5.40
CA ARG A 164 -20.84 1.29 5.75
C ARG A 164 -21.28 2.73 5.44
N PRO A 165 -20.48 3.79 5.70
CA PRO A 165 -20.92 5.15 5.41
C PRO A 165 -20.80 5.52 3.93
N VAL A 166 -20.21 4.65 3.10
CA VAL A 166 -19.89 4.92 1.71
C VAL A 166 -21.02 4.41 0.81
N THR A 167 -21.49 5.25 -0.10
CA THR A 167 -22.45 4.86 -1.14
C THR A 167 -21.80 5.06 -2.50
N PRO A 168 -21.30 3.98 -3.14
CA PRO A 168 -20.71 4.07 -4.47
C PRO A 168 -21.71 4.61 -5.50
N GLU A 169 -21.28 5.53 -6.36
CA GLU A 169 -22.13 6.13 -7.40
C GLU A 169 -21.63 5.82 -8.82
N THR A 170 -20.31 5.85 -9.02
CA THR A 170 -19.71 5.60 -10.33
C THR A 170 -19.23 4.15 -10.49
N ASP A 171 -18.96 3.74 -11.73
CA ASP A 171 -18.33 2.44 -12.01
C ASP A 171 -16.98 2.30 -11.28
N ALA A 172 -16.18 3.37 -11.23
CA ALA A 172 -14.92 3.39 -10.49
C ALA A 172 -15.16 3.20 -8.99
N ASP A 173 -16.15 3.88 -8.40
CA ASP A 173 -16.50 3.72 -6.99
C ASP A 173 -16.90 2.28 -6.67
N HIS A 174 -17.71 1.65 -7.52
CA HIS A 174 -18.12 0.25 -7.33
C HIS A 174 -16.92 -0.70 -7.36
N LEU A 175 -15.97 -0.47 -8.27
CA LEU A 175 -14.75 -1.28 -8.38
C LEU A 175 -13.81 -1.07 -7.18
N ILE A 176 -13.59 0.17 -6.76
CA ILE A 176 -12.78 0.50 -5.58
C ILE A 176 -13.42 -0.08 -4.32
N HIS A 177 -14.74 0.09 -4.14
CA HIS A 177 -15.49 -0.51 -3.04
C HIS A 177 -15.30 -2.03 -2.98
N ALA A 178 -15.43 -2.71 -4.12
CA ALA A 178 -15.28 -4.17 -4.21
C ALA A 178 -13.85 -4.61 -3.83
N ALA A 179 -12.82 -3.89 -4.29
CA ALA A 179 -11.43 -4.17 -3.95
C ALA A 179 -11.16 -3.99 -2.45
N ILE A 180 -11.60 -2.87 -1.86
CA ILE A 180 -11.44 -2.62 -0.41
C ILE A 180 -12.20 -3.66 0.42
N LEU A 181 -13.40 -4.04 -0.02
CA LEU A 181 -14.19 -5.07 0.65
C LEU A 181 -13.49 -6.43 0.61
N LYS A 182 -12.86 -6.80 -0.51
CA LYS A 182 -12.10 -8.04 -0.63
C LYS A 182 -10.93 -8.05 0.35
N VAL A 183 -10.09 -7.01 0.34
CA VAL A 183 -8.95 -6.88 1.26
C VAL A 183 -9.39 -6.90 2.72
N SER A 184 -10.43 -6.14 3.07
CA SER A 184 -10.98 -6.11 4.43
C SER A 184 -11.52 -7.47 4.86
N ARG A 185 -12.11 -8.23 3.93
CA ARG A 185 -12.60 -9.59 4.19
C ARG A 185 -11.45 -10.56 4.41
N ASP A 186 -10.37 -10.46 3.65
CA ASP A 186 -9.20 -11.31 3.81
C ASP A 186 -8.58 -11.07 5.19
N ILE A 187 -8.33 -9.81 5.56
CA ILE A 187 -7.85 -9.42 6.90
C ILE A 187 -8.75 -10.01 8.00
N CYS A 188 -10.05 -9.73 7.94
CA CYS A 188 -10.97 -10.20 8.97
C CYS A 188 -11.04 -11.74 9.03
N SER A 189 -11.06 -12.43 7.89
CA SER A 189 -11.14 -13.89 7.83
C SER A 189 -9.90 -14.53 8.44
N THR A 190 -8.69 -14.07 8.06
CA THR A 190 -7.43 -14.56 8.63
C THR A 190 -7.39 -14.33 10.15
N LEU A 191 -7.82 -13.17 10.64
CA LEU A 191 -7.83 -12.90 12.09
C LEU A 191 -8.80 -13.82 12.85
N PHE A 192 -9.96 -14.13 12.27
CA PHE A 192 -10.90 -15.10 12.85
C PHE A 192 -10.35 -16.53 12.83
N GLU A 193 -9.71 -16.94 11.73
CA GLU A 193 -9.05 -18.24 11.62
C GLU A 193 -7.95 -18.40 12.66
N VAL A 194 -7.08 -17.39 12.79
CA VAL A 194 -6.05 -17.38 13.83
C VAL A 194 -6.70 -17.47 15.20
N ARG A 195 -7.74 -16.67 15.49
CA ARG A 195 -8.45 -16.73 16.78
C ARG A 195 -8.93 -18.14 17.12
N GLU A 196 -9.49 -18.88 16.17
CA GLU A 196 -9.96 -20.25 16.37
C GLU A 196 -8.79 -21.20 16.64
N LEU A 197 -7.68 -21.04 15.91
CA LEU A 197 -6.49 -21.89 16.06
C LEU A 197 -5.92 -21.84 17.48
N ILE A 198 -5.67 -20.63 18.01
CA ILE A 198 -5.08 -20.40 19.34
C ILE A 198 -6.12 -20.34 20.48
N GLY A 199 -7.40 -20.16 20.17
CA GLY A 199 -8.48 -20.14 21.17
C GLY A 199 -8.88 -21.51 21.71
N ASN A 200 -8.40 -22.59 21.11
CA ASN A 200 -8.70 -23.96 21.53
C ASN A 200 -7.82 -24.38 22.72
N ASP A 201 -8.46 -24.75 23.84
CA ASP A 201 -7.80 -25.18 25.09
C ASP A 201 -7.09 -26.54 24.94
N GLU A 202 -5.89 -26.52 24.37
CA GLU A 202 -5.08 -27.72 24.22
C GLU A 202 -4.19 -28.02 25.42
N LYS A 203 -4.04 -29.32 25.67
CA LYS A 203 -3.34 -29.87 26.83
C LYS A 203 -1.94 -30.32 26.42
N GLY A 204 -1.08 -29.38 26.02
CA GLY A 204 0.33 -29.69 25.75
C GLY A 204 1.15 -28.47 25.35
N ALA A 205 2.30 -28.24 25.99
CA ALA A 205 3.18 -27.12 25.67
C ALA A 205 3.67 -27.14 24.21
N LYS A 206 3.99 -28.33 23.68
CA LYS A 206 4.45 -28.50 22.29
C LYS A 206 3.37 -28.21 21.25
N GLU A 207 2.12 -28.54 21.54
CA GLU A 207 0.99 -28.34 20.65
C GLU A 207 0.64 -26.85 20.56
N LYS A 208 0.64 -26.17 21.72
CA LYS A 208 0.50 -24.71 21.81
C LYS A 208 1.58 -23.96 21.01
N GLU A 209 2.85 -24.36 21.17
CA GLU A 209 3.95 -23.77 20.42
C GLU A 209 3.80 -23.96 18.90
N ALA A 210 3.38 -25.15 18.46
CA ALA A 210 3.13 -25.43 17.04
C ALA A 210 2.02 -24.55 16.47
N LYS A 211 0.91 -24.40 17.20
CA LYS A 211 -0.21 -23.54 16.81
C LYS A 211 0.11 -22.06 16.83
N GLU A 212 0.87 -21.59 17.81
CA GLU A 212 1.34 -20.20 17.82
C GLU A 212 2.19 -19.92 16.57
N LYS A 213 3.06 -20.86 16.19
CA LYS A 213 3.86 -20.75 14.98
C LYS A 213 3.01 -20.71 13.71
N GLU A 214 2.01 -21.58 13.62
CA GLU A 214 1.05 -21.61 12.50
C GLU A 214 0.20 -20.34 12.43
N ALA A 215 -0.31 -19.86 13.57
CA ALA A 215 -1.01 -18.58 13.70
C ALA A 215 -0.16 -17.40 13.19
N LYS A 216 1.10 -17.30 13.64
CA LYS A 216 2.02 -16.26 13.16
C LYS A 216 2.32 -16.42 11.68
N GLN A 217 2.33 -17.65 11.15
CA GLN A 217 2.55 -17.89 9.72
C GLN A 217 1.39 -17.38 8.88
N LEU A 218 0.14 -17.64 9.26
CA LEU A 218 -1.05 -17.10 8.59
C LEU A 218 -1.04 -15.56 8.54
N ILE A 219 -0.64 -14.91 9.63
CA ILE A 219 -0.51 -13.45 9.67
C ILE A 219 0.64 -12.96 8.78
N ARG A 220 1.77 -13.69 8.72
CA ARG A 220 2.89 -13.34 7.81
C ARG A 220 2.48 -13.46 6.35
N GLU A 221 1.71 -14.48 5.99
CA GLU A 221 1.18 -14.65 4.63
C GLU A 221 0.25 -13.48 4.28
N LEU A 222 -0.67 -13.12 5.17
CA LEU A 222 -1.50 -11.93 4.99
C LEU A 222 -0.67 -10.65 4.84
N ILE A 223 0.36 -10.45 5.67
CA ILE A 223 1.28 -9.30 5.55
C ILE A 223 1.92 -9.30 4.16
N ASN A 224 2.43 -10.43 3.69
CA ASN A 224 3.07 -10.50 2.37
C ASN A 224 2.08 -10.24 1.22
N GLU A 225 0.82 -10.66 1.35
CA GLU A 225 -0.22 -10.38 0.35
C GLU A 225 -0.66 -8.92 0.32
N LEU A 226 -0.75 -8.28 1.49
CA LEU A 226 -1.17 -6.88 1.62
C LEU A 226 -0.09 -5.91 1.08
N ASP A 227 1.18 -6.25 1.29
CA ASP A 227 2.35 -5.48 0.84
C ASP A 227 2.22 -3.96 1.05
N TRP A 228 1.79 -3.56 2.26
CA TRP A 228 1.53 -2.16 2.55
C TRP A 228 2.82 -1.34 2.64
N THR A 229 2.84 -0.21 1.95
CA THR A 229 3.96 0.72 1.91
C THR A 229 4.31 1.32 3.27
N THR A 230 3.36 1.36 4.21
CA THR A 230 3.63 1.81 5.60
C THR A 230 4.69 0.97 6.31
N TRP A 231 4.89 -0.28 5.90
CA TRP A 231 5.96 -1.12 6.45
C TRP A 231 7.36 -0.81 5.91
N LEU A 232 7.46 0.03 4.88
CA LEU A 232 8.71 0.53 4.33
C LEU A 232 9.16 1.85 5.00
N GLU A 233 8.37 2.38 5.93
CA GLU A 233 8.69 3.64 6.61
C GLU A 233 9.86 3.48 7.59
N CYS A 234 10.82 4.41 7.54
CA CYS A 234 12.01 4.38 8.40
C CYS A 234 11.77 4.90 9.84
N GLY A 235 10.53 5.31 10.17
CA GLY A 235 10.24 6.05 11.40
C GLY A 235 10.93 7.43 11.41
N LYS A 236 11.49 7.82 12.56
CA LYS A 236 12.15 9.13 12.72
C LYS A 236 13.66 9.02 12.43
N CYS A 237 14.08 9.55 11.29
CA CYS A 237 15.49 9.71 10.95
C CYS A 237 16.17 10.85 11.75
N GLY A 238 17.51 10.86 11.74
CA GLY A 238 18.32 11.95 12.28
C GLY A 238 18.01 13.30 11.63
N TYR A 239 18.40 14.40 12.28
CA TYR A 239 18.15 15.75 11.78
C TYR A 239 18.89 16.06 10.46
N ASP A 240 20.00 15.38 10.21
CA ASP A 240 20.82 15.43 9.00
C ASP A 240 20.56 14.25 8.06
N GLU A 241 19.47 13.51 8.27
CA GLU A 241 19.08 12.33 7.50
C GLU A 241 17.67 12.47 6.90
N VAL A 242 17.38 11.62 5.91
CA VAL A 242 16.05 11.48 5.29
C VAL A 242 15.71 10.00 5.14
N CYS A 243 14.45 9.63 5.36
CA CYS A 243 13.98 8.29 5.00
C CYS A 243 13.88 8.20 3.48
N PHE A 244 14.81 7.50 2.85
CA PHE A 244 14.95 7.52 1.40
C PHE A 244 14.42 6.23 0.79
N VAL A 245 13.41 6.37 -0.07
CA VAL A 245 13.01 5.31 -1.00
C VAL A 245 13.58 5.61 -2.39
N ALA A 246 13.77 4.58 -3.22
CA ALA A 246 14.19 4.78 -4.61
C ALA A 246 13.22 5.72 -5.35
N ILE A 247 13.72 6.84 -5.90
CA ILE A 247 12.97 7.86 -6.65
C ILE A 247 13.71 8.14 -7.95
N TRP A 248 13.06 7.96 -9.10
CA TRP A 248 13.70 8.17 -10.41
C TRP A 248 14.37 9.55 -10.53
N PRO A 249 15.62 9.65 -11.03
CA PRO A 249 16.48 8.57 -11.52
C PRO A 249 17.40 7.93 -10.45
N TRP A 250 17.21 8.24 -9.17
CA TRP A 250 18.06 7.81 -8.06
C TRP A 250 17.50 6.60 -7.28
N GLY A 251 18.40 5.94 -6.55
CA GLY A 251 18.09 4.80 -5.69
C GLY A 251 18.62 3.48 -6.22
N GLY A 252 19.18 2.71 -5.30
CA GLY A 252 19.55 1.32 -5.50
C GLY A 252 18.38 0.37 -5.22
N LEU A 253 18.60 -0.92 -5.47
CA LEU A 253 17.61 -1.96 -5.18
C LEU A 253 17.27 -2.02 -3.68
N GLU A 254 18.27 -1.84 -2.81
CA GLU A 254 18.08 -1.80 -1.36
C GLU A 254 17.12 -0.67 -0.95
N ASP A 255 17.18 0.47 -1.63
CA ASP A 255 16.33 1.64 -1.34
C ASP A 255 14.87 1.44 -1.74
N HIS A 256 14.59 0.40 -2.54
CA HIS A 256 13.24 -0.01 -2.85
C HIS A 256 12.75 -1.11 -1.90
N VAL A 257 13.61 -2.09 -1.61
CA VAL A 257 13.24 -3.29 -0.84
C VAL A 257 13.23 -3.05 0.67
N SER A 258 14.18 -2.27 1.18
CA SER A 258 14.33 -1.94 2.60
C SER A 258 14.84 -0.51 2.75
N PRO A 259 13.98 0.50 2.53
CA PRO A 259 14.34 1.90 2.68
C PRO A 259 14.95 2.21 4.06
N GLY A 260 15.83 3.22 4.09
CA GLY A 260 16.56 3.58 5.30
C GLY A 260 16.82 5.08 5.42
N CYS A 261 17.34 5.48 6.59
CA CYS A 261 17.76 6.86 6.83
C CYS A 261 19.12 7.13 6.14
N VAL A 262 19.16 8.14 5.27
CA VAL A 262 20.32 8.49 4.44
C VAL A 262 20.80 9.89 4.75
N LYS A 263 22.13 10.06 4.86
CA LYS A 263 22.78 11.36 5.09
C LYS A 263 23.11 12.08 3.79
N ARG A 264 23.38 13.38 3.91
CA ARG A 264 23.73 14.27 2.80
C ARG A 264 24.79 13.68 1.84
N GLY A 265 25.91 13.20 2.37
CA GLY A 265 27.02 12.68 1.56
C GLY A 265 26.83 11.27 0.99
N ASP A 266 25.75 10.56 1.35
CA ASP A 266 25.57 9.14 1.01
C ASP A 266 24.60 8.95 -0.18
N MET A 267 24.17 10.03 -0.83
CA MET A 267 23.21 9.96 -1.95
C MET A 267 23.86 9.69 -3.32
N GLY A 268 25.11 10.08 -3.53
CA GLY A 268 25.76 10.07 -4.86
C GLY A 268 25.87 8.68 -5.51
N ASP A 269 26.10 7.65 -4.70
CA ASP A 269 26.37 6.28 -5.16
C ASP A 269 25.10 5.40 -5.26
N ARG A 270 23.94 5.94 -4.87
CA ARG A 270 22.67 5.21 -4.83
C ARG A 270 22.00 5.23 -6.19
N ARG A 271 22.33 4.24 -7.03
CA ARG A 271 21.80 4.07 -8.39
C ARG A 271 21.50 2.61 -8.69
N GLY A 272 20.87 2.38 -9.82
CA GLY A 272 20.72 1.05 -10.39
C GLY A 272 19.31 0.50 -10.34
N TYR A 273 18.42 0.92 -9.42
CA TYR A 273 17.05 0.35 -9.37
C TYR A 273 16.29 0.52 -10.69
N TRP A 274 16.43 1.69 -11.32
CA TRP A 274 15.73 2.05 -12.56
C TRP A 274 16.35 1.45 -13.82
N ASP A 275 17.59 0.96 -13.75
CA ASP A 275 18.33 0.42 -14.91
C ASP A 275 17.85 -1.00 -15.30
N TRP A 276 17.04 -1.65 -14.45
CA TRP A 276 16.49 -3.01 -14.67
C TRP A 276 15.15 -3.01 -15.42
N GLY A 277 14.67 -1.86 -15.89
CA GLY A 277 13.38 -1.69 -16.56
C GLY A 277 13.39 -1.94 -18.08
N HIS A 278 14.53 -2.34 -18.66
CA HIS A 278 14.72 -2.53 -20.10
C HIS A 278 14.60 -3.99 -20.53
#